data_AF-A0A257MXG4-F1
#
_entry.id   AF-A0A257MXG4-F1
#
_cell.length_a   1.000
_cell.length_b   1.000
_cell.length_c   1.000
_cell.angle_alpha   90.00
_cell.angle_beta   90.00
_cell.angle_gamma   90.00
#
_symmetry.space_group_name_H-M   'P 1'
#
loop_
_entity.id
_entity.type
_entity.pdbx_description
1 polymer ?
#
loop_
_entity_poly.entity_id
_entity_poly.type
_entity_poly.pdbx_seq_one_letter_code
_entity_poly.pdbx_strand_id
1 'polypeptide(L)' 'GGAGSGVNDFLQAQRILMPVLAIGLPDSFVEQGTREELLALCNLDTHGILAQIESFCA' A
#
# COMPACT_ATOMS: atom_id res chain seq x y z
N GLY A 1 5.40 6.87 8.16
CA GLY A 1 5.67 5.77 9.10
C GLY A 1 4.41 4.94 9.24
N GLY A 2 4.51 3.63 9.01
CA GLY A 2 3.40 2.68 9.02
C GLY A 2 3.91 1.24 8.95
N ALA A 3 3.01 0.26 8.82
CA ALA A 3 3.40 -1.15 8.79
C ALA A 3 4.37 -1.47 7.65
N GLY A 4 4.12 -0.96 6.44
CA GLY A 4 5.00 -1.16 5.28
C GLY A 4 6.39 -0.56 5.47
N SER A 5 6.52 0.60 6.14
CA SER A 5 7.83 1.16 6.44
C SER A 5 8.58 0.31 7.47
N GLY A 6 7.89 -0.25 8.47
CA GLY A 6 8.52 -1.17 9.43
C GLY A 6 9.06 -2.44 8.79
N VAL A 7 8.38 -2.99 7.78
CA VAL A 7 8.89 -4.10 6.97
C VAL A 7 10.16 -3.69 6.21
N ASN A 8 10.14 -2.52 5.56
CA ASN A 8 11.32 -2.01 4.86
C ASN A 8 12.50 -1.76 5.80
N ASP A 9 12.26 -1.19 6.98
CA ASP A 9 13.29 -0.94 8.00
C ASP A 9 13.92 -2.26 8.48
N PHE A 10 13.10 -3.30 8.70
CA PHE A 10 13.59 -4.63 9.04
C PHE A 10 14.45 -5.23 7.93
N LEU A 11 13.98 -5.20 6.68
CA LEU A 11 14.73 -5.74 5.53
C LEU A 11 16.07 -5.02 5.35
N GLN A 12 16.09 -3.70 5.51
CA GLN A 12 17.31 -2.90 5.50
C GLN A 12 18.27 -3.30 6.62
N ALA A 13 17.78 -3.45 7.86
CA ALA A 13 18.60 -3.89 8.99
C ALA A 13 19.21 -5.30 8.77
N GLN A 14 18.48 -6.18 8.08
CA GLN A 14 18.95 -7.52 7.71
C GLN A 14 19.79 -7.55 6.42
N ARG A 15 20.00 -6.41 5.76
CA ARG A 15 20.69 -6.29 4.45
C ARG A 15 20.04 -7.16 3.35
N ILE A 16 18.74 -7.37 3.42
CA ILE A 16 17.97 -8.09 2.41
C ILE A 16 17.50 -7.10 1.36
N LEU A 17 18.00 -7.24 0.13
CA LEU A 17 17.58 -6.42 -1.00
C LEU A 17 16.53 -7.18 -1.82
N MET A 18 15.27 -6.77 -1.70
CA MET A 18 14.17 -7.32 -2.48
C MET A 18 13.14 -6.23 -2.83
N PRO A 19 12.42 -6.37 -3.95
CA PRO A 19 11.32 -5.48 -4.28
C PRO A 19 10.22 -5.57 -3.21
N VAL A 20 9.74 -4.42 -2.73
CA VAL A 20 8.64 -4.33 -1.77
C VAL A 20 7.64 -3.28 -2.25
N LEU A 21 6.38 -3.69 -2.39
CA LEU A 21 5.26 -2.81 -2.68
C LEU A 21 4.48 -2.57 -1.37
N ALA A 22 4.52 -1.33 -0.86
CA ALA A 22 3.73 -0.94 0.30
C ALA A 22 2.41 -0.32 -0.16
N ILE A 23 1.30 -1.05 0.02
CA ILE A 23 -0.05 -0.58 -0.31
C ILE A 23 -0.71 -0.03 0.97
N GLY A 24 -1.24 1.18 0.91
CA GLY A 24 -1.85 1.84 2.06
C GLY A 24 -2.56 3.14 1.68
N LEU A 25 -3.04 3.85 2.71
CA LEU A 25 -3.69 5.14 2.53
C LEU A 25 -2.71 6.19 1.98
N PRO A 26 -3.20 7.16 1.18
CA PRO A 26 -2.39 8.26 0.69
C PRO A 26 -1.95 9.17 1.83
N ASP A 27 -0.85 9.89 1.63
CA ASP A 27 -0.35 10.92 2.55
C ASP A 27 -1.16 12.22 2.41
N SER A 28 -2.48 12.11 2.58
CA SER A 28 -3.44 13.20 2.47
C SER A 28 -4.74 12.82 3.19
N PHE A 29 -5.52 13.81 3.60
CA PHE A 29 -6.85 13.54 4.15
C PHE A 29 -7.78 13.04 3.05
N VAL A 30 -8.50 11.96 3.35
CA VAL A 30 -9.55 11.41 2.49
C VAL A 30 -10.88 11.99 2.94
N GLU A 31 -11.76 12.32 2.00
CA GLU A 31 -13.09 12.85 2.30
C GLU A 31 -13.95 11.83 3.07
N GLN A 32 -15.08 12.29 3.61
CA GLN A 32 -16.02 11.42 4.29
C GLN A 32 -16.83 10.59 3.27
N GLY A 33 -17.03 9.32 3.59
CA GLY A 33 -17.86 8.40 2.82
C GLY A 33 -18.10 7.12 3.61
N THR A 34 -18.82 6.18 3.02
CA THR A 34 -18.89 4.81 3.54
C THR A 34 -17.52 4.14 3.44
N ARG A 35 -17.29 3.12 4.27
CA ARG A 35 -16.01 2.41 4.28
C ARG A 35 -15.63 1.89 2.89
N GLU A 36 -16.61 1.33 2.17
CA GLU A 36 -16.44 0.75 0.84
C GLU A 36 -16.07 1.81 -0.20
N GLU A 37 -16.73 2.98 -0.16
CA GLU A 37 -16.38 4.12 -1.02
C GLU A 37 -14.95 4.60 -0.76
N LEU A 38 -14.56 4.74 0.52
CA LEU A 38 -13.21 5.20 0.88
C LEU A 38 -12.13 4.20 0.47
N LEU A 39 -12.40 2.89 0.62
CA LEU A 39 -11.47 1.86 0.15
C LEU A 39 -11.31 1.91 -1.37
N ALA A 40 -12.41 2.00 -2.11
CA ALA A 40 -12.36 2.12 -3.58
C ALA A 40 -11.64 3.40 -4.03
N LEU A 41 -11.95 4.54 -3.41
CA LEU A 41 -11.28 5.84 -3.67
C LEU A 41 -9.77 5.78 -3.43
N CYS A 42 -9.32 5.00 -2.44
CA CYS A 42 -7.90 4.84 -2.13
C CYS A 42 -7.25 3.66 -2.88
N ASN A 43 -7.96 2.99 -3.80
CA ASN A 43 -7.51 1.74 -4.44
C ASN A 43 -7.13 0.62 -3.45
N LEU A 44 -7.79 0.60 -2.29
CA LEU A 44 -7.63 -0.39 -1.21
C LEU A 44 -8.76 -1.44 -1.21
N ASP A 45 -9.60 -1.44 -2.23
CA ASP A 45 -10.50 -2.54 -2.52
C ASP A 45 -9.78 -3.66 -3.29
N THR A 46 -10.46 -4.78 -3.49
CA THR A 46 -9.87 -5.95 -4.15
C THR A 46 -9.34 -5.63 -5.55
N HIS A 47 -10.05 -4.81 -6.33
CA HIS A 47 -9.64 -4.45 -7.68
C HIS A 47 -8.43 -3.51 -7.68
N GLY A 48 -8.43 -2.50 -6.83
CA GLY A 48 -7.32 -1.56 -6.70
C GLY A 48 -6.03 -2.21 -6.20
N ILE A 49 -6.13 -3.14 -5.25
CA ILE A 49 -4.97 -3.91 -4.76
C ILE A 49 -4.39 -4.80 -5.87
N LEU A 50 -5.26 -5.52 -6.60
CA LEU A 50 -4.81 -6.39 -7.70
C LEU A 50 -4.09 -5.58 -8.79
N ALA A 51 -4.66 -4.46 -9.20
CA ALA A 51 -4.06 -3.59 -10.22
C ALA A 51 -2.69 -3.05 -9.80
N GLN A 52 -2.51 -2.69 -8.52
CA GLN A 52 -1.21 -2.25 -7.99
C GLN A 52 -0.17 -3.39 -8.00
N ILE A 53 -0.58 -4.62 -7.66
CA ILE A 53 0.31 -5.79 -7.71
C ILE A 53 0.72 -6.10 -9.16
N GLU A 54 -0.25 -6.11 -10.08
CA GLU A 54 0.02 -6.37 -11.51
C GLU A 54 0.96 -5.31 -12.08
N SER A 55 0.72 -4.03 -11.80
CA SER A 55 1.59 -2.93 -12.25
C SER A 55 3.00 -2.98 -11.64
N PHE A 56 3.17 -3.57 -10.47
CA PHE A 56 4.48 -3.71 -9.81
C PHE A 56 5.29 -4.90 -10.34
N CYS A 57 4.60 -5.95 -10.78
CA CYS A 57 5.20 -7.16 -11.35
C CYS A 57 5.53 -7.03 -12.85
N ALA A 58 4.90 -6.10 -13.55
CA ALA A 58 5.15 -5.80 -14.96
C ALA A 58 6.52 -5.14 -15.18
#